data_AF-A0A831NRZ3-F1
#
_entry.id   AF-A0A831NRZ3-F1
#
_cell.length_a   1.000
_cell.length_b   1.000
_cell.length_c   1.000
_cell.angle_alpha   90.00
_cell.angle_beta   90.00
_cell.angle_gamma   90.00
#
_symmetry.space_group_name_H-M   'P 1'
#
loop_
_entity.id
_entity.type
_entity.pdbx_description
1 polymer ?
#
loop_
_entity_poly.entity_id
_entity_poly.type
_entity_poly.pdbx_seq_one_letter_code
_entity_poly.pdbx_strand_id
1 'polypeptide(L)'
;MLQRKLAKSCQSCHVEYKLTAALRYRAPDFSTVMVESEETMEEEKYDWVMSRLTLLVNRIKIASEDQRTDTGITALDDLQQRLVDLGGSCSSCHKQERQRELVLGKAAQDALAEVREGLTAGDAKKVGRYVGEFAVGVCANCHAIHRMQSDMRGLLSPE
;
A
#
# COMPACT_ATOMS: atom_id res chain seq x y z
N MET A 1 -11.96 -20.29 -20.50
CA MET A 1 -11.28 -20.93 -21.67
C MET A 1 -9.75 -20.95 -21.53
N LEU A 2 -9.11 -19.86 -21.08
CA LEU A 2 -7.65 -19.74 -20.97
C LEU A 2 -7.03 -20.72 -19.94
N GLN A 3 -7.66 -20.89 -18.77
CA GLN A 3 -7.23 -21.84 -17.73
C GLN A 3 -7.15 -23.30 -18.24
N ARG A 4 -8.12 -23.73 -19.07
CA ARG A 4 -8.11 -25.07 -19.67
C ARG A 4 -6.97 -25.28 -20.67
N LYS A 5 -6.35 -24.20 -21.19
CA LYS A 5 -5.20 -24.29 -22.09
C LYS A 5 -3.88 -24.38 -21.31
N LEU A 6 -3.78 -23.69 -20.17
CA LEU A 6 -2.61 -23.77 -19.28
C LEU A 6 -2.35 -25.21 -18.82
N ALA A 7 -3.39 -25.95 -18.43
CA ALA A 7 -3.25 -27.30 -17.87
C ALA A 7 -2.84 -28.40 -18.89
N LYS A 8 -2.60 -28.07 -20.16
CA LYS A 8 -2.41 -29.09 -21.22
C LYS A 8 -0.97 -29.56 -21.39
N SER A 9 0.02 -28.71 -21.16
CA SER A 9 1.43 -29.07 -21.36
C SER A 9 2.38 -28.10 -20.65
N CYS A 10 3.62 -28.54 -20.43
CA CYS A 10 4.70 -27.67 -19.95
C CYS A 10 4.92 -26.46 -20.88
N GLN A 11 4.84 -26.69 -22.20
CA GLN A 11 5.00 -25.64 -23.22
C GLN A 11 3.93 -24.56 -23.10
N SER A 12 2.68 -24.95 -22.86
CA SER A 12 1.57 -24.02 -22.72
C SER A 12 1.75 -23.10 -21.51
N CYS A 13 2.19 -23.62 -20.36
CA CYS A 13 2.46 -22.81 -19.17
C CYS A 13 3.74 -21.97 -19.25
N HIS A 14 4.84 -22.52 -19.77
CA HIS A 14 6.16 -21.87 -19.68
C HIS A 14 6.53 -21.03 -20.90
N VAL A 15 5.85 -21.20 -22.04
CA VAL A 15 6.14 -20.49 -23.29
C VAL A 15 4.92 -19.75 -23.81
N GLU A 16 3.84 -20.44 -24.16
CA GLU A 16 2.70 -19.83 -24.87
C GLU A 16 1.89 -18.87 -24.01
N TYR A 17 1.64 -19.23 -22.75
CA TYR A 17 0.82 -18.47 -21.80
C TYR A 17 1.61 -18.11 -20.54
N LYS A 18 2.93 -17.92 -20.68
CA LYS A 18 3.85 -17.63 -19.56
C LYS A 18 3.39 -16.47 -18.67
N LEU A 19 2.92 -15.37 -19.28
CA LEU A 19 2.45 -14.20 -18.55
C LEU A 19 1.19 -14.52 -17.73
N THR A 20 0.18 -15.15 -18.34
CA THR A 20 -1.04 -15.54 -17.65
C THR A 20 -0.75 -16.54 -16.53
N ALA A 21 0.13 -17.52 -16.77
CA ALA A 21 0.56 -18.46 -15.74
C ALA A 21 1.23 -17.73 -14.57
N ALA A 22 2.13 -16.79 -14.85
CA ALA A 22 2.78 -16.00 -13.81
C ALA A 22 1.78 -15.17 -13.00
N LEU A 23 0.86 -14.46 -13.66
CA LEU A 23 -0.17 -13.68 -12.96
C LEU A 23 -1.10 -14.58 -12.13
N ARG A 24 -1.49 -15.75 -12.66
CA ARG A 24 -2.39 -16.64 -11.92
C ARG A 24 -1.77 -17.26 -10.67
N TYR A 25 -0.51 -17.66 -10.76
CA TYR A 25 0.12 -18.48 -9.72
C TYR A 25 1.14 -17.72 -8.86
N ARG A 26 1.57 -16.52 -9.28
CA ARG A 26 2.60 -15.74 -8.58
C ARG A 26 2.17 -14.32 -8.22
N ALA A 27 1.08 -13.80 -8.79
CA ALA A 27 0.57 -12.51 -8.33
C ALA A 27 0.00 -12.64 -6.90
N PRO A 28 0.15 -11.60 -6.07
CA PRO A 28 -0.34 -11.61 -4.70
C PRO A 28 -1.86 -11.76 -4.66
N ASP A 29 -2.34 -12.32 -3.56
CA ASP A 29 -3.76 -12.43 -3.23
C ASP A 29 -4.00 -11.82 -1.85
N PHE A 30 -4.47 -10.57 -1.84
CA PHE A 30 -4.69 -9.83 -0.61
C PHE A 30 -5.97 -10.22 0.14
N SER A 31 -6.85 -11.04 -0.46
CA SER A 31 -8.10 -11.47 0.19
C SER A 31 -7.88 -12.31 1.46
N THR A 32 -6.70 -12.91 1.58
CA THR A 32 -6.28 -13.74 2.71
C THR A 32 -5.27 -13.05 3.63
N VAL A 33 -4.86 -11.82 3.29
CA VAL A 33 -3.89 -11.07 4.09
C VAL A 33 -4.63 -10.31 5.19
N MET A 34 -4.19 -10.53 6.41
CA MET A 34 -4.63 -9.78 7.59
C MET A 34 -3.53 -8.80 8.01
N VAL A 35 -3.94 -7.69 8.61
CA VAL A 35 -3.07 -6.68 9.18
C VAL A 35 -3.35 -6.64 10.67
N GLU A 36 -2.34 -6.90 11.49
CA GLU A 36 -2.43 -6.81 12.94
C GLU A 36 -2.14 -5.37 13.37
N SER A 37 -3.02 -4.80 14.19
CA SER A 37 -2.84 -3.50 14.82
C SER A 37 -1.88 -3.63 16.01
N GLU A 38 -0.74 -2.95 16.02
CA GLU A 38 0.18 -2.99 17.17
C GLU A 38 -0.43 -2.40 18.46
N GLU A 39 -1.44 -1.53 18.33
CA GLU A 39 -2.09 -0.86 19.47
C GLU A 39 -3.12 -1.77 20.15
N THR A 40 -3.93 -2.49 19.36
CA THR A 40 -5.08 -3.26 19.87
C THR A 40 -4.86 -4.77 19.83
N MET A 41 -3.83 -5.24 19.13
CA MET A 41 -3.59 -6.67 18.82
C MET A 41 -4.75 -7.33 18.05
N GLU A 42 -5.61 -6.52 17.42
CA GLU A 42 -6.71 -7.00 16.59
C GLU A 42 -6.27 -7.15 15.14
N GLU A 43 -6.79 -8.17 14.47
CA GLU A 43 -6.58 -8.37 13.04
C GLU A 43 -7.68 -7.69 12.22
N GLU A 44 -7.25 -6.86 11.28
CA GLU A 44 -8.10 -6.21 10.30
C GLU A 44 -7.84 -6.74 8.90
N LYS A 45 -8.87 -6.72 8.05
CA LYS A 45 -8.70 -7.08 6.64
C LYS A 45 -7.88 -6.03 5.91
N TYR A 46 -7.02 -6.48 5.01
CA TYR A 46 -6.11 -5.61 4.25
C TYR A 46 -6.81 -4.48 3.47
N ASP A 47 -7.98 -4.75 2.87
CA ASP A 47 -8.76 -3.76 2.10
C ASP A 47 -9.34 -2.63 2.97
N TRP A 48 -9.75 -2.95 4.20
CA TRP A 48 -10.20 -1.98 5.19
C TRP A 48 -9.06 -1.05 5.62
N VAL A 49 -7.88 -1.62 5.92
CA VAL A 49 -6.69 -0.82 6.26
C VAL A 49 -6.30 0.10 5.10
N MET A 50 -6.28 -0.40 3.86
CA MET A 50 -5.99 0.43 2.67
C MET A 50 -6.98 1.58 2.48
N SER A 51 -8.27 1.33 2.73
CA SER A 51 -9.31 2.34 2.70
C SER A 51 -9.07 3.40 3.79
N ARG A 52 -8.69 2.97 4.99
CA ARG A 52 -8.37 3.87 6.11
C ARG A 52 -7.17 4.76 5.83
N LEU A 53 -6.09 4.22 5.26
CA LEU A 53 -4.91 5.00 4.86
C LEU A 53 -5.28 6.14 3.89
N THR A 54 -6.14 5.88 2.92
CA THR A 54 -6.62 6.89 1.97
C THR A 54 -7.40 8.01 2.67
N LEU A 55 -8.25 7.65 3.65
CA LEU A 55 -9.00 8.63 4.44
C LEU A 55 -8.08 9.52 5.28
N LEU A 56 -7.03 8.95 5.87
CA LEU A 56 -6.05 9.68 6.69
C LEU A 56 -5.25 10.68 5.86
N VAL A 57 -4.77 10.29 4.67
CA VAL A 57 -4.09 11.21 3.74
C VAL A 57 -5.00 12.38 3.36
N ASN A 58 -6.26 12.11 3.02
CA ASN A 58 -7.23 13.16 2.72
C ASN A 58 -7.48 14.08 3.92
N ARG A 59 -7.56 13.51 5.13
CA ARG A 59 -7.78 14.27 6.36
C ARG A 59 -6.62 15.20 6.67
N ILE A 60 -5.37 14.78 6.43
CA ILE A 60 -4.18 15.64 6.55
C ILE A 60 -4.29 16.84 5.61
N LYS A 61 -4.62 16.59 4.34
CA LYS A 61 -4.75 17.65 3.32
C LYS A 61 -5.85 18.65 3.67
N ILE A 62 -7.05 18.17 4.01
CA ILE A 62 -8.19 19.02 4.39
C ILE A 62 -7.87 19.82 5.66
N ALA A 63 -7.32 19.17 6.69
CA ALA A 63 -6.97 19.85 7.93
C ALA A 63 -5.92 20.95 7.70
N SER A 64 -4.97 20.73 6.79
CA SER A 64 -3.99 21.73 6.41
C SER A 64 -4.60 22.92 5.67
N GLU A 65 -5.58 22.69 4.78
CA GLU A 65 -6.30 23.75 4.06
C GLU A 65 -7.19 24.56 5.03
N ASP A 66 -7.81 23.89 6.00
CA ASP A 66 -8.70 24.48 7.01
C ASP A 66 -7.95 25.06 8.23
N GLN A 67 -6.61 25.04 8.25
CA GLN A 67 -5.78 25.48 9.37
C GLN A 67 -6.09 24.77 10.70
N ARG A 68 -6.52 23.51 10.64
CA ARG A 68 -6.80 22.65 11.80
C ARG A 68 -5.58 21.80 12.16
N THR A 69 -4.52 22.44 12.64
CA THR A 69 -3.21 21.82 12.91
C THR A 69 -3.31 20.54 13.75
N ASP A 70 -3.99 20.56 14.90
CA ASP A 70 -4.11 19.38 15.77
C ASP A 70 -4.77 18.20 15.06
N THR A 71 -5.83 18.46 14.28
CA THR A 71 -6.51 17.41 13.51
C THR A 71 -5.60 16.82 12.43
N GLY A 72 -4.78 17.65 11.79
CA GLY A 72 -3.81 17.21 10.80
C GLY A 72 -2.70 16.36 11.42
N ILE A 73 -2.19 16.77 12.59
CA ILE A 73 -1.16 16.04 13.33
C ILE A 73 -1.68 14.68 13.77
N THR A 74 -2.87 14.61 14.38
CA THR A 74 -3.47 13.31 14.77
C THR A 74 -3.68 12.40 13.56
N ALA A 75 -4.15 12.95 12.43
CA ALA A 75 -4.31 12.15 11.21
C ALA A 75 -2.97 11.64 10.64
N LEU A 76 -1.90 12.41 10.81
CA LEU A 76 -0.54 12.02 10.43
C LEU A 76 0.01 10.93 11.36
N ASP A 77 -0.18 11.05 12.67
CA ASP A 77 0.21 10.04 13.66
C ASP A 77 -0.50 8.70 13.36
N ASP A 78 -1.82 8.75 13.16
CA ASP A 78 -2.63 7.59 12.78
C ASP A 78 -2.15 6.96 11.47
N LEU A 79 -1.79 7.79 10.47
CA LEU A 79 -1.27 7.32 9.19
C LEU A 79 0.06 6.60 9.37
N GLN A 80 0.98 7.18 10.15
CA GLN A 80 2.28 6.58 10.43
C GLN A 80 2.12 5.22 11.11
N GLN A 81 1.30 5.13 12.15
CA GLN A 81 1.07 3.87 12.84
C GLN A 81 0.46 2.82 11.89
N ARG A 82 -0.57 3.18 11.12
CA ARG A 82 -1.22 2.22 10.20
C ARG A 82 -0.33 1.77 9.06
N LEU A 83 0.66 2.57 8.66
CA LEU A 83 1.69 2.15 7.71
C LEU A 83 2.68 1.15 8.34
N VAL A 84 2.99 1.31 9.63
CA VAL A 84 3.81 0.34 10.37
C VAL A 84 3.09 -1.00 10.45
N ASP A 85 1.83 -1.00 10.92
CA ASP A 85 0.95 -2.17 11.01
C ASP A 85 0.84 -2.88 9.65
N LEU A 86 0.50 -2.11 8.60
CA LEU A 86 0.45 -2.62 7.23
C LEU A 86 1.80 -3.19 6.78
N GLY A 87 2.90 -2.54 7.16
CA GLY A 87 4.25 -2.99 6.90
C GLY A 87 4.53 -4.39 7.46
N GLY A 88 3.99 -4.72 8.64
CA GLY A 88 4.11 -6.06 9.24
C GLY A 88 3.54 -7.17 8.35
N SER A 89 2.45 -6.88 7.63
CA SER A 89 1.82 -7.83 6.71
C SER A 89 2.68 -8.18 5.48
N CYS A 90 3.73 -7.40 5.19
CA CYS A 90 4.65 -7.70 4.08
C CYS A 90 5.31 -9.09 4.25
N SER A 91 5.51 -9.53 5.50
CA SER A 91 6.15 -10.81 5.85
C SER A 91 5.36 -12.05 5.38
N SER A 92 4.06 -11.88 5.11
CA SER A 92 3.19 -12.93 4.55
C SER A 92 3.63 -13.36 3.14
N CYS A 93 4.29 -12.45 2.39
CA CYS A 93 4.78 -12.74 1.03
C CYS A 93 6.31 -12.57 0.89
N HIS A 94 6.93 -11.64 1.61
CA HIS A 94 8.36 -11.35 1.55
C HIS A 94 9.10 -11.94 2.76
N LYS A 95 10.27 -12.52 2.53
CA LYS A 95 11.11 -13.10 3.59
C LYS A 95 12.27 -12.22 4.04
N GLN A 96 12.45 -11.08 3.40
CA GLN A 96 13.53 -10.14 3.68
C GLN A 96 12.94 -8.78 3.98
N GLU A 97 13.55 -8.07 4.93
CA GLU A 97 13.08 -6.74 5.35
C GLU A 97 13.32 -5.67 4.27
N ARG A 98 14.31 -5.91 3.38
CA ARG A 98 14.68 -4.98 2.31
C ARG A 98 13.50 -4.52 1.46
N GLN A 99 12.53 -5.39 1.17
CA GLN A 99 11.37 -5.04 0.36
C GLN A 99 10.46 -4.04 1.09
N ARG A 100 10.30 -4.17 2.41
CA ARG A 100 9.59 -3.20 3.24
C ARG A 100 10.34 -1.88 3.28
N GLU A 101 11.65 -1.90 3.51
CA GLU A 101 12.49 -0.69 3.54
C GLU A 101 12.48 0.10 2.22
N LEU A 102 12.39 -0.57 1.07
CA LEU A 102 12.34 0.11 -0.23
C LEU A 102 11.07 0.97 -0.41
N VAL A 103 9.99 0.65 0.30
CA VAL A 103 8.72 1.37 0.20
C VAL A 103 8.51 2.26 1.43
N LEU A 104 8.63 1.70 2.64
CA LEU A 104 8.30 2.35 3.91
C LEU A 104 9.53 2.79 4.70
N GLY A 105 10.71 2.78 4.07
CA GLY A 105 11.96 3.16 4.71
C GLY A 105 12.15 4.68 4.81
N LYS A 106 13.42 5.07 4.93
CA LYS A 106 13.82 6.44 5.30
C LYS A 106 13.17 7.53 4.43
N ALA A 107 13.12 7.37 3.10
CA ALA A 107 12.55 8.38 2.23
C ALA A 107 11.06 8.66 2.53
N ALA A 108 10.28 7.62 2.84
CA ALA A 108 8.88 7.78 3.25
C ALA A 108 8.77 8.47 4.60
N GLN A 109 9.63 8.11 5.56
CA GLN A 109 9.67 8.71 6.89
C GLN A 109 10.07 10.19 6.85
N ASP A 110 11.08 10.54 6.06
CA ASP A 110 11.54 11.91 5.85
C ASP A 110 10.41 12.77 5.23
N ALA A 111 9.70 12.24 4.22
CA ALA A 111 8.55 12.95 3.63
C ALA A 111 7.43 13.20 4.67
N LEU A 112 7.09 12.22 5.50
CA LEU A 112 6.09 12.40 6.57
C LEU A 112 6.56 13.37 7.67
N ALA A 113 7.87 13.42 7.97
CA ALA A 113 8.43 14.40 8.88
C ALA A 113 8.27 15.84 8.35
N GLU A 114 8.50 16.04 7.05
CA GLU A 114 8.28 17.35 6.41
C GLU A 114 6.79 17.74 6.36
N VAL A 115 5.87 16.77 6.23
CA VAL A 115 4.43 16.99 6.40
C VAL A 115 4.12 17.50 7.80
N ARG A 116 4.70 16.88 8.84
CA ARG A 116 4.53 17.33 10.23
C ARG A 116 5.01 18.77 10.41
N GLU A 117 6.21 19.08 9.93
CA GLU A 117 6.76 20.43 10.02
C GLU A 117 5.85 21.45 9.32
N GLY A 118 5.35 21.12 8.13
CA GLY A 118 4.39 21.96 7.40
C GLY A 118 3.10 22.21 8.19
N LEU A 119 2.54 21.18 8.83
CA LEU A 119 1.34 21.30 9.68
C LEU A 119 1.59 22.22 10.88
N THR A 120 2.72 22.04 11.57
CA THR A 120 3.11 22.86 12.74
C THR A 120 3.37 24.32 12.34
N ALA A 121 3.95 24.56 11.17
CA ALA A 121 4.21 25.90 10.65
C ALA A 121 2.97 26.58 10.03
N GLY A 122 1.87 25.86 9.83
CA GLY A 122 0.71 26.36 9.09
C GLY A 122 0.98 26.54 7.58
N ASP A 123 1.99 25.88 7.03
CA ASP A 123 2.37 25.96 5.62
C ASP A 123 1.68 24.87 4.80
N ALA A 124 0.47 25.19 4.32
CA ALA A 124 -0.32 24.29 3.50
C ALA A 124 0.35 23.89 2.17
N LYS A 125 1.24 24.74 1.64
CA LYS A 125 1.98 24.43 0.41
C LYS A 125 3.04 23.36 0.68
N LYS A 126 3.76 23.48 1.79
CA LYS A 126 4.72 22.45 2.25
C LYS A 126 4.02 21.12 2.51
N VAL A 127 2.90 21.14 3.23
CA VAL A 127 2.09 19.93 3.47
C VAL A 127 1.67 19.28 2.15
N GLY A 128 1.05 20.04 1.24
CA GLY A 128 0.59 19.50 -0.04
C GLY A 128 1.71 18.89 -0.89
N ARG A 129 2.88 19.53 -0.92
CA ARG A 129 4.07 19.01 -1.63
C ARG A 129 4.51 17.66 -1.07
N TYR A 130 4.74 17.57 0.24
CA TYR A 130 5.33 16.38 0.83
C TYR A 130 4.33 15.23 1.02
N VAL A 131 3.03 15.53 1.18
CA VAL A 131 1.97 14.52 1.02
C VAL A 131 2.01 13.92 -0.39
N GLY A 132 2.18 14.76 -1.42
CA GLY A 132 2.32 14.29 -2.81
C GLY A 132 3.57 13.43 -3.02
N GLU A 133 4.71 13.87 -2.49
CA GLU A 133 5.97 13.11 -2.54
C GLU A 133 5.84 11.75 -1.85
N PHE A 134 5.27 11.72 -0.64
CA PHE A 134 4.95 10.49 0.08
C PHE A 134 4.02 9.58 -0.73
N ALA A 135 2.93 10.12 -1.31
CA ALA A 135 1.96 9.34 -2.07
C ALA A 135 2.60 8.68 -3.31
N VAL A 136 3.50 9.36 -3.99
CA VAL A 136 4.25 8.78 -5.12
C VAL A 136 5.27 7.76 -4.63
N GLY A 137 6.03 8.08 -3.56
CA GLY A 137 7.07 7.21 -3.02
C GLY A 137 6.54 5.90 -2.41
N VAL A 138 5.32 5.93 -1.85
CA VAL A 138 4.73 4.78 -1.15
C VAL A 138 3.55 4.21 -1.94
N CYS A 139 2.48 4.97 -2.09
CA CYS A 139 1.21 4.45 -2.62
C CYS A 139 1.36 4.02 -4.08
N ALA A 140 1.95 4.86 -4.92
CA ALA A 140 2.12 4.55 -6.34
C ALA A 140 3.06 3.34 -6.54
N ASN A 141 4.16 3.27 -5.79
CA ASN A 141 5.11 2.15 -5.88
C ASN A 141 4.48 0.82 -5.44
N CYS A 142 3.82 0.79 -4.28
CA CYS A 142 3.10 -0.41 -3.83
C CYS A 142 2.00 -0.82 -4.81
N HIS A 143 1.20 0.12 -5.31
CA HIS A 143 0.10 -0.21 -6.23
C HIS A 143 0.60 -0.70 -7.60
N ALA A 144 1.69 -0.12 -8.11
CA ALA A 144 2.28 -0.54 -9.37
C ALA A 144 2.84 -1.97 -9.30
N ILE A 145 3.43 -2.34 -8.16
CA ILE A 145 4.03 -3.66 -7.98
C ILE A 145 2.97 -4.71 -7.60
N HIS A 146 2.09 -4.39 -6.66
CA HIS A 146 1.20 -5.37 -6.05
C HIS A 146 -0.23 -5.32 -6.56
N ARG A 147 -0.88 -4.14 -6.47
CA ARG A 147 -2.31 -3.99 -6.78
C ARG A 147 -2.60 -4.34 -8.24
N MET A 148 -1.81 -3.80 -9.17
CA MET A 148 -2.00 -4.06 -10.59
C MET A 148 -1.96 -5.57 -10.92
N GLN A 149 -1.00 -6.30 -10.32
CA GLN A 149 -0.86 -7.74 -10.55
C GLN A 149 -2.02 -8.53 -9.89
N SER A 150 -2.43 -8.15 -8.68
CA SER A 150 -3.58 -8.73 -7.99
C SER A 150 -4.88 -8.54 -8.77
N ASP A 151 -5.13 -7.33 -9.28
CA ASP A 151 -6.31 -7.00 -10.07
C ASP A 151 -6.32 -7.81 -11.39
N MET A 152 -5.17 -7.90 -12.06
CA MET A 152 -5.01 -8.75 -13.25
C MET A 152 -5.26 -10.23 -12.96
N ARG A 153 -4.81 -10.75 -11.81
CA ARG A 153 -5.10 -12.12 -11.39
C ARG A 153 -6.61 -12.36 -11.28
N GLY A 154 -7.34 -11.44 -10.67
CA GLY A 154 -8.81 -11.51 -10.57
C GLY A 154 -9.49 -11.55 -11.94
N LEU A 155 -9.07 -10.69 -12.88
CA LEU A 155 -9.62 -10.66 -14.24
C LEU A 155 -9.33 -11.93 -15.05
N LEU A 156 -8.17 -12.57 -14.83
CA LEU A 156 -7.74 -13.77 -15.54
C LEU A 156 -8.25 -15.07 -14.91
N SER A 157 -8.83 -14.99 -13.72
CA SER A 157 -9.45 -16.11 -13.01
C SER A 157 -10.74 -15.68 -12.33
N PRO A 158 -11.76 -15.27 -13.10
CA PRO A 158 -13.10 -15.20 -12.57
C PRO A 158 -13.44 -16.61 -12.09
N GLU A 159 -13.84 -16.72 -10.83
CA GLU A 159 -14.40 -17.95 -10.26
C GLU A 159 -15.57 -18.47 -11.10
#